data_AF-A0A0R3SNM7-F1
#
_entry.id   AF-A0A0R3SNM7-F1
#
_cell.length_a   1.000
_cell.length_b   1.000
_cell.length_c   1.000
_cell.angle_alpha   90.00
_cell.angle_beta   90.00
_cell.angle_gamma   90.00
#
_symmetry.space_group_name_H-M   'P 1'
#
loop_
_entity.id
_entity.type
_entity.pdbx_description
1 polymer ?
#
loop_
_entity_poly.entity_id
_entity_poly.type
_entity_poly.pdbx_seq_one_letter_code
_entity_poly.pdbx_strand_id
1 'polypeptide(L)'
;MSCSLAIPFAPNLALLFLFRILRGFSAPLAYYGSCLLQELLPTEKRTIYGNLYWISFSGGYMASAGLGYWTRDWHLYRLYGLVGLSGYFFLFLILPESPRWLCVNGNYEDFRKFLAKIAKWNKVKISDDYLNEAVAAAQNLVTKIPTNTTSKREKNKSNNFFRVFFYPNMLKKLCIFSVRFPSVAICYYGLSVSANVASDDIFLNVFFMGLAELLACPFGWLVGRFLNRRISSVFFDAFIIPCLLFGPILRPYSTTANLLIFIIGKIMITAAYNMTVIHMCEVFPTPVRAMGLFTTLALSCGFSGFTPFINGLDRRYFCLPGIVYSTMRLLTGILVVLYLPDTKYCPMAQTLEQAESLYRGNEEEWIEMMLKPEMVETSIDSDSGLSKASNDDNGVINYL
;
A
#
# COMPACT_ATOMS: atom_id res chain seq x y z
N MET A 1 -4.07 -3.90 21.81
CA MET A 1 -3.58 -3.39 23.12
C MET A 1 -3.64 -4.43 24.21
N SER A 2 -4.81 -5.03 24.48
CA SER A 2 -5.00 -6.06 25.51
C SER A 2 -4.01 -7.22 25.43
N CYS A 3 -3.83 -7.82 24.26
CA CYS A 3 -2.86 -8.91 24.06
C CYS A 3 -1.41 -8.44 24.31
N SER A 4 -1.06 -7.22 23.92
CA SER A 4 0.27 -6.66 24.15
C SER A 4 0.56 -6.41 25.64
N LEU A 5 -0.45 -6.07 26.43
CA LEU A 5 -0.37 -5.95 27.90
C LEU A 5 -0.22 -7.31 28.60
N ALA A 6 -0.82 -8.37 28.06
CA ALA A 6 -0.76 -9.70 28.67
C ALA A 6 0.58 -10.43 28.43
N ILE A 7 1.29 -10.06 27.36
CA ILE A 7 2.55 -10.69 26.96
C ILE A 7 3.66 -10.69 28.04
N PRO A 8 3.93 -9.58 28.77
CA PRO A 8 4.95 -9.55 29.82
C PRO A 8 4.59 -10.41 31.04
N PHE A 9 3.31 -10.75 31.22
CA PHE A 9 2.83 -11.53 32.36
C PHE A 9 2.58 -13.01 32.03
N ALA A 10 2.95 -13.45 30.82
CA ALA A 10 2.75 -14.83 30.41
C ALA A 10 3.69 -15.77 31.19
N PRO A 11 3.16 -16.72 32.00
CA PRO A 11 3.99 -17.61 32.82
C PRO A 11 4.66 -18.73 31.99
N ASN A 12 4.09 -19.07 30.84
CA ASN A 12 4.52 -20.18 29.98
C ASN A 12 4.77 -19.70 28.54
N LEU A 13 5.72 -20.34 27.85
CA LEU A 13 6.04 -20.05 26.44
C LEU A 13 4.84 -20.22 25.50
N ALA A 14 4.00 -21.24 25.75
CA ALA A 14 2.79 -21.47 24.94
C ALA A 14 1.84 -20.26 24.97
N LEU A 15 1.63 -19.68 26.15
CA LEU A 15 0.77 -18.51 26.30
C LEU A 15 1.41 -17.25 25.68
N LEU A 16 2.74 -17.12 25.80
CA LEU A 16 3.49 -16.06 25.12
C LEU A 16 3.34 -16.14 23.60
N PHE A 17 3.44 -17.34 23.02
CA PHE A 17 3.22 -17.54 21.58
C PHE A 17 1.78 -17.28 21.17
N LEU A 18 0.80 -17.74 21.96
CA LEU A 18 -0.61 -17.46 21.70
C LEU A 18 -0.88 -15.95 21.65
N PHE A 19 -0.42 -15.18 22.64
CA PHE A 19 -0.59 -13.73 22.64
C PHE A 19 0.17 -13.04 21.50
N ARG A 20 1.32 -13.58 21.07
CA ARG A 20 2.04 -13.08 19.89
C ARG A 20 1.26 -13.32 18.59
N ILE A 21 0.65 -14.49 18.44
CA ILE A 21 -0.22 -14.81 17.29
C ILE A 21 -1.43 -13.87 17.28
N LEU A 22 -2.09 -13.71 18.43
CA LEU A 22 -3.25 -12.81 18.55
C LEU A 22 -2.91 -11.36 18.22
N ARG A 23 -1.74 -10.88 18.66
CA ARG A 23 -1.23 -9.56 18.28
C ARG A 23 -0.96 -9.46 16.77
N GLY A 24 -0.51 -10.55 16.15
CA GLY A 24 -0.24 -10.65 14.71
C GLY A 24 -1.45 -10.30 13.84
N PHE A 25 -2.67 -10.67 14.27
CA PHE A 25 -3.90 -10.34 13.53
C PHE A 25 -4.17 -8.84 13.37
N SER A 26 -3.60 -8.00 14.24
CA SER A 26 -3.74 -6.54 14.13
C SER A 26 -2.78 -5.89 13.12
N ALA A 27 -1.69 -6.57 12.73
CA ALA A 27 -0.68 -5.97 11.85
C ALA A 27 -1.23 -5.57 10.46
N PRO A 28 -2.11 -6.36 9.80
CA PRO A 28 -2.71 -5.97 8.53
C PRO A 28 -3.56 -4.69 8.61
N LEU A 29 -4.11 -4.35 9.78
CA LEU A 29 -4.93 -3.14 9.94
C LEU A 29 -4.13 -1.85 9.70
N ALA A 30 -2.82 -1.87 9.92
CA ALA A 30 -1.95 -0.73 9.61
C ALA A 30 -1.92 -0.42 8.10
N TYR A 31 -2.11 -1.43 7.24
CA TYR A 31 -2.15 -1.24 5.79
C TYR A 31 -3.49 -0.65 5.35
N TYR A 32 -4.58 -0.97 6.05
CA TYR A 32 -5.88 -0.38 5.79
C TYR A 32 -5.86 1.14 5.94
N GLY A 33 -5.17 1.67 6.96
CA GLY A 33 -4.97 3.11 7.13
C GLY A 33 -4.30 3.77 5.92
N SER A 34 -3.32 3.10 5.30
CA SER A 34 -2.67 3.59 4.08
C SER A 34 -3.61 3.62 2.87
N CYS A 35 -4.59 2.70 2.81
CA CYS A 35 -5.59 2.65 1.74
C CYS A 35 -6.59 3.78 1.89
N LEU A 36 -7.12 3.95 3.10
CA LEU A 36 -8.04 5.03 3.42
C LEU A 36 -7.40 6.39 3.11
N LEU A 37 -6.13 6.58 3.47
CA LEU A 37 -5.39 7.80 3.13
C LEU A 37 -5.35 8.06 1.61
N GLN A 38 -5.14 7.02 0.79
CA GLN A 38 -5.12 7.17 -0.67
C GLN A 38 -6.51 7.43 -1.27
N GLU A 39 -7.57 6.95 -0.63
CA GLU A 39 -8.96 7.26 -1.02
C GLU A 39 -9.34 8.71 -0.72
N LEU A 40 -8.81 9.27 0.36
CA LEU A 40 -9.04 10.66 0.78
C LEU A 40 -8.28 11.69 -0.06
N LEU A 41 -7.26 11.25 -0.81
CA LEU A 41 -6.33 12.14 -1.50
C LEU A 41 -6.58 12.22 -3.01
N PRO A 42 -6.40 13.42 -3.59
CA PRO A 42 -6.33 13.59 -5.04
C PRO A 42 -5.22 12.72 -5.65
N THR A 43 -5.45 12.24 -6.87
CA THR A 43 -4.55 11.37 -7.64
C THR A 43 -3.07 11.82 -7.60
N GLU A 44 -2.81 13.11 -7.79
CA GLU A 44 -1.46 13.69 -7.81
C GLU A 44 -0.72 13.58 -6.47
N LYS A 45 -1.46 13.69 -5.36
CA LYS A 45 -0.88 13.77 -4.01
C LYS A 45 -0.68 12.39 -3.38
N ARG A 46 -1.29 11.33 -3.93
CA ARG A 46 -1.22 9.95 -3.40
C ARG A 46 0.21 9.46 -3.20
N THR A 47 1.12 9.78 -4.13
CA THR A 47 2.53 9.36 -4.01
C THR A 47 3.21 9.95 -2.78
N ILE A 48 2.98 11.23 -2.49
CA ILE A 48 3.67 11.95 -1.41
C ILE A 48 3.20 11.40 -0.06
N TYR A 49 1.89 11.47 0.17
CA TYR A 49 1.30 11.09 1.44
C TYR A 49 1.29 9.57 1.66
N GLY A 50 1.21 8.76 0.60
CA GLY A 50 1.37 7.32 0.68
C GLY A 50 2.75 6.89 1.18
N ASN A 51 3.81 7.62 0.80
CA ASN A 51 5.15 7.40 1.36
C ASN A 51 5.32 8.05 2.74
N LEU A 52 4.75 9.24 2.96
CA LEU A 52 4.80 9.95 4.26
C LEU A 52 4.14 9.15 5.38
N TYR A 53 3.09 8.37 5.07
CA TYR A 53 2.40 7.49 6.01
C TYR A 53 3.37 6.59 6.79
N TRP A 54 4.41 6.07 6.11
CA TRP A 54 5.37 5.14 6.69
C TRP A 54 6.44 5.80 7.56
N ILE A 55 6.57 7.14 7.57
CA ILE A 55 7.55 7.83 8.43
C ILE A 55 7.28 7.55 9.91
N SER A 56 6.00 7.46 10.30
CA SER A 56 5.63 7.12 11.69
C SER A 56 6.12 5.72 12.08
N PHE A 57 6.13 4.78 11.13
CA PHE A 57 6.68 3.44 11.33
C PHE A 57 8.19 3.50 11.52
N SER A 58 8.92 4.22 10.66
CA SER A 58 10.37 4.42 10.79
C SER A 58 10.75 5.09 12.11
N GLY A 59 9.99 6.12 12.53
CA GLY A 59 10.17 6.78 13.81
C GLY A 59 9.97 5.84 15.00
N GLY A 60 8.93 5.00 14.95
CA GLY A 60 8.70 3.93 15.93
C GLY A 60 9.83 2.90 15.94
N TYR A 61 10.36 2.55 14.77
CA TYR A 61 11.46 1.59 14.65
C TYR A 61 12.76 2.13 15.26
N MET A 62 13.11 3.40 15.01
CA MET A 62 14.25 4.06 15.64
C MET A 62 14.05 4.25 17.16
N ALA A 63 12.86 4.67 17.58
CA ALA A 63 12.52 4.81 19.00
C ALA A 63 12.61 3.47 19.74
N SER A 64 12.27 2.36 19.07
CA SER A 64 12.39 1.02 19.62
C SER A 64 13.84 0.64 19.94
N ALA A 65 14.81 1.05 19.10
CA ALA A 65 16.22 0.86 19.40
C ALA A 65 16.66 1.62 20.67
N GLY A 66 16.24 2.89 20.79
CA GLY A 66 16.55 3.72 21.96
C GLY A 66 15.91 3.20 23.25
N LEU A 67 14.64 2.79 23.20
CA LEU A 67 13.95 2.17 24.32
C LEU A 67 14.59 0.85 24.74
N GLY A 68 15.02 0.03 23.78
CA GLY A 68 15.73 -1.22 24.04
C GLY A 68 17.06 -0.97 24.75
N TYR A 69 17.83 0.03 24.30
CA TYR A 69 19.11 0.40 24.90
C TYR A 69 18.96 0.91 26.34
N TRP A 70 17.92 1.70 26.60
CA TRP A 70 17.68 2.30 27.92
C TRP A 70 17.14 1.28 28.94
N THR A 71 16.17 0.46 28.54
CA THR A 71 15.52 -0.47 29.48
C THR A 71 16.37 -1.69 29.78
N ARG A 72 17.06 -2.26 28.77
CA ARG A 72 17.81 -3.54 28.82
C ARG A 72 17.02 -4.77 29.31
N ASP A 73 15.80 -4.57 29.80
CA ASP A 73 14.83 -5.58 30.19
C ASP A 73 13.68 -5.69 29.19
N TRP A 74 13.45 -6.90 28.68
CA TRP A 74 12.43 -7.13 27.66
C TRP A 74 10.99 -6.91 28.18
N HIS A 75 10.75 -7.06 29.49
CA HIS A 75 9.45 -6.79 30.11
C HIS A 75 9.15 -5.28 30.13
N LEU A 76 10.09 -4.48 30.63
CA LEU A 76 9.98 -3.01 30.68
C LEU A 76 9.92 -2.42 29.27
N TYR A 77 10.74 -2.92 28.35
CA TYR A 77 10.70 -2.56 26.94
C TYR A 77 9.28 -2.71 26.34
N ARG A 78 8.62 -3.85 26.60
CA ARG A 78 7.24 -4.08 26.13
C ARG A 78 6.22 -3.19 26.83
N LEU A 79 6.39 -2.95 28.13
CA LEU A 79 5.48 -2.12 28.92
C LEU A 79 5.51 -0.65 28.44
N TYR A 80 6.70 -0.08 28.24
CA TYR A 80 6.81 1.29 27.72
C TYR A 80 6.38 1.39 26.25
N GLY A 81 6.61 0.34 25.44
CA GLY A 81 6.09 0.29 24.07
C GLY A 81 4.56 0.40 23.97
N LEU A 82 3.81 0.04 25.02
CA LEU A 82 2.35 0.20 25.07
C LEU A 82 1.91 1.65 25.19
N VAL A 83 2.72 2.51 25.80
CA VAL A 83 2.43 3.94 25.88
C VAL A 83 2.38 4.52 24.47
N GLY A 84 3.29 4.12 23.58
CA GLY A 84 3.26 4.51 22.17
C GLY A 84 2.00 4.08 21.44
N LEU A 85 1.41 2.93 21.81
CA LEU A 85 0.16 2.45 21.22
C LEU A 85 -1.06 3.28 21.65
N SER A 86 -1.05 3.89 22.84
CA SER A 86 -2.20 4.69 23.35
C SER A 86 -2.61 5.84 22.44
N GLY A 87 -1.66 6.41 21.68
CA GLY A 87 -1.92 7.44 20.67
C GLY A 87 -2.89 7.00 19.57
N TYR A 88 -2.92 5.72 19.21
CA TYR A 88 -3.83 5.20 18.18
C TYR A 88 -5.31 5.27 18.58
N PHE A 89 -5.60 5.22 19.89
CA PHE A 89 -6.98 5.32 20.37
C PHE A 89 -7.58 6.70 20.07
N PHE A 90 -6.79 7.76 20.23
CA PHE A 90 -7.23 9.12 19.89
C PHE A 90 -7.41 9.32 18.38
N LEU A 91 -6.57 8.70 17.56
CA LEU A 91 -6.71 8.76 16.10
C LEU A 91 -8.04 8.15 15.63
N PHE A 92 -8.49 7.04 16.23
CA PHE A 92 -9.77 6.42 15.90
C PHE A 92 -10.97 7.37 16.08
N LEU A 93 -10.94 8.24 17.09
CA LEU A 93 -12.02 9.21 17.34
C LEU A 93 -12.07 10.36 16.33
N ILE A 94 -10.94 10.64 15.68
CA ILE A 94 -10.79 11.78 14.77
C ILE A 94 -11.02 11.35 13.32
N LEU A 95 -10.63 10.11 12.98
CA LEU A 95 -10.61 9.60 11.62
C LEU A 95 -12.02 9.52 11.03
N PRO A 96 -12.27 10.15 9.87
CA PRO A 96 -13.53 9.98 9.18
C PRO A 96 -13.61 8.63 8.44
N GLU A 97 -14.84 8.19 8.17
CA GLU A 97 -15.12 7.04 7.30
C GLU A 97 -14.73 7.34 5.83
N SER A 98 -14.52 6.29 5.02
CA SER A 98 -14.17 6.46 3.60
C SER A 98 -15.28 7.18 2.81
N PRO A 99 -14.99 8.30 2.12
CA PRO A 99 -15.98 8.99 1.29
C PRO A 99 -16.52 8.09 0.17
N ARG A 100 -15.64 7.27 -0.42
CA ARG A 100 -16.02 6.39 -1.53
C ARG A 100 -16.92 5.26 -1.07
N TRP A 101 -16.67 4.70 0.12
CA TRP A 101 -17.55 3.71 0.72
C TRP A 101 -18.93 4.28 1.02
N LEU A 102 -19.01 5.52 1.52
CA LEU A 102 -20.27 6.22 1.77
C LEU A 102 -21.07 6.41 0.48
N CYS A 103 -20.42 6.79 -0.63
CA CYS A 103 -21.06 6.90 -1.94
C CYS A 103 -21.62 5.56 -2.45
N VAL A 104 -20.81 4.50 -2.41
CA VAL A 104 -21.22 3.16 -2.90
C VAL A 104 -22.37 2.57 -2.08
N ASN A 105 -22.39 2.80 -0.76
CA ASN A 105 -23.48 2.34 0.09
C ASN A 105 -24.76 3.19 0.01
N GLY A 106 -24.70 4.34 -0.68
CA GLY A 106 -25.82 5.27 -0.79
C GLY A 106 -26.06 6.13 0.46
N ASN A 107 -25.07 6.24 1.34
CA ASN A 107 -25.12 7.09 2.54
C ASN A 107 -24.69 8.52 2.20
N TYR A 108 -25.45 9.18 1.33
CA TYR A 108 -25.10 10.51 0.79
C TYR A 108 -25.14 11.63 1.83
N GLU A 109 -25.95 11.51 2.87
CA GLU A 109 -26.01 12.49 3.98
C GLU A 109 -24.70 12.54 4.77
N ASP A 110 -24.13 11.37 5.07
CA ASP A 110 -22.87 11.30 5.80
C ASP A 110 -21.68 11.70 4.91
N PHE A 111 -21.77 11.43 3.61
CA PHE A 111 -20.82 11.95 2.61
C PHE A 111 -20.84 13.50 2.55
N ARG A 112 -22.03 14.12 2.59
CA ARG A 112 -22.17 15.60 2.65
C ARG A 112 -21.54 16.16 3.93
N LYS A 113 -21.84 15.57 5.10
CA LYS A 113 -21.23 15.99 6.39
C LYS A 113 -19.71 15.85 6.37
N PHE A 114 -19.21 14.77 5.76
CA PHE A 114 -17.79 14.54 5.60
C PHE A 114 -17.12 15.63 4.76
N LEU A 115 -17.68 15.96 3.59
CA LEU A 115 -17.15 17.04 2.72
C LEU A 115 -17.15 18.39 3.46
N ALA A 116 -18.22 18.71 4.18
CA ALA A 116 -18.31 19.93 4.99
C ALA A 116 -17.24 19.97 6.11
N LYS A 117 -16.97 18.83 6.76
CA LYS A 117 -15.93 18.71 7.79
C LYS A 117 -14.53 18.94 7.21
N ILE A 118 -14.22 18.36 6.05
CA ILE A 118 -12.95 18.56 5.36
C ILE A 118 -12.80 20.01 4.88
N ALA A 119 -13.85 20.61 4.34
CA ALA A 119 -13.86 22.01 3.92
C ALA A 119 -13.50 22.94 5.10
N LYS A 120 -14.09 22.68 6.27
CA LYS A 120 -13.79 23.39 7.51
C LYS A 120 -12.34 23.22 7.95
N TRP A 121 -11.79 22.00 7.86
CA TRP A 121 -10.39 21.72 8.20
C TRP A 121 -9.40 22.38 7.24
N ASN A 122 -9.71 22.40 5.95
CA ASN A 122 -8.93 23.06 4.92
C ASN A 122 -9.16 24.58 4.85
N LYS A 123 -10.04 25.12 5.71
CA LYS A 123 -10.43 26.55 5.76
C LYS A 123 -10.96 27.07 4.41
N VAL A 124 -11.60 26.21 3.62
CA VAL A 124 -12.24 26.56 2.34
C VAL A 124 -13.74 26.73 2.58
N LYS A 125 -14.31 27.86 2.13
CA LYS A 125 -15.76 28.05 2.11
C LYS A 125 -16.32 27.39 0.85
N ILE A 126 -17.06 26.31 1.03
CA ILE A 126 -17.77 25.63 -0.05
C ILE A 126 -19.24 26.07 0.01
N SER A 127 -19.82 26.45 -1.13
CA SER A 127 -21.26 26.75 -1.23
C SER A 127 -22.09 25.48 -1.02
N ASP A 128 -23.28 25.58 -0.42
CA ASP A 128 -24.20 24.45 -0.30
C ASP A 128 -24.59 23.88 -1.68
N ASP A 129 -24.60 24.72 -2.72
CA ASP A 129 -24.87 24.30 -4.10
C ASP A 129 -23.80 23.33 -4.62
N TYR A 130 -22.52 23.60 -4.35
CA TYR A 130 -21.40 22.72 -4.75
C TYR A 130 -21.42 21.39 -3.98
N LEU A 131 -21.86 21.39 -2.72
CA LEU A 131 -22.05 20.15 -1.97
C LEU A 131 -23.17 19.30 -2.56
N ASN A 132 -24.28 19.92 -2.95
CA ASN A 132 -25.40 19.23 -3.58
C ASN A 132 -25.01 18.71 -4.97
N GLU A 133 -24.23 19.47 -5.73
CA GLU A 133 -23.68 19.06 -7.02
C GLU A 133 -22.70 17.88 -6.88
N ALA A 134 -21.80 17.92 -5.88
CA ALA A 134 -20.89 16.81 -5.61
C ALA A 134 -21.64 15.51 -5.20
N VAL A 135 -22.72 15.65 -4.43
CA VAL A 135 -23.61 14.54 -4.08
C VAL A 135 -24.35 14.02 -5.33
N ALA A 136 -24.84 14.91 -6.20
CA ALA A 136 -25.51 14.55 -7.44
C ALA A 136 -24.54 13.86 -8.43
N ALA A 137 -23.30 14.34 -8.55
CA ALA A 137 -22.24 13.71 -9.34
C ALA A 137 -21.91 12.30 -8.81
N ALA A 138 -21.81 12.13 -7.49
CA ALA A 138 -21.62 10.83 -6.87
C ALA A 138 -22.81 9.88 -7.12
N GLN A 139 -24.04 10.40 -7.08
CA GLN A 139 -25.25 9.64 -7.42
C GLN A 139 -25.28 9.24 -8.89
N ASN A 140 -24.92 10.14 -9.81
CA ASN A 140 -24.88 9.88 -11.24
C ASN A 140 -23.79 8.87 -11.63
N LEU A 141 -22.62 8.90 -10.98
CA LEU A 141 -21.58 7.88 -11.16
C LEU A 141 -22.04 6.47 -10.75
N VAL A 142 -22.93 6.37 -9.76
CA VAL A 142 -23.52 5.10 -9.33
C VAL A 142 -24.73 4.69 -10.21
N THR A 143 -25.45 5.67 -10.79
CA THR A 143 -26.72 5.45 -11.52
C THR A 143 -26.56 5.32 -13.04
N LYS A 144 -25.58 5.99 -13.68
CA LYS A 144 -25.26 5.85 -15.12
C LYS A 144 -24.55 4.53 -15.46
N ILE A 145 -24.34 3.66 -14.48
CA ILE A 145 -23.87 2.29 -14.70
C ILE A 145 -25.07 1.50 -15.24
N PRO A 146 -25.00 0.84 -16.41
CA PRO A 146 -26.14 0.19 -17.04
C PRO A 146 -26.59 -1.03 -16.23
N THR A 147 -27.37 -0.82 -15.18
CA THR A 147 -28.24 -1.84 -14.59
C THR A 147 -29.50 -1.94 -15.44
N ASN A 148 -29.37 -2.49 -16.65
CA ASN A 148 -30.50 -3.04 -17.39
C ASN A 148 -30.93 -4.37 -16.75
N THR A 149 -31.36 -4.34 -15.48
CA THR A 149 -32.32 -5.33 -14.99
C THR A 149 -33.03 -4.78 -13.76
N THR A 150 -34.32 -4.55 -13.95
CA THR A 150 -35.36 -4.40 -12.95
C THR A 150 -35.18 -5.36 -11.77
N SER A 151 -34.67 -4.89 -10.64
CA SER A 151 -35.34 -5.03 -9.33
C SER A 151 -34.49 -4.45 -8.21
N LYS A 152 -35.15 -3.80 -7.26
CA LYS A 152 -34.65 -3.43 -5.93
C LYS A 152 -34.22 -4.66 -5.07
N ARG A 153 -33.97 -5.83 -5.68
CA ARG A 153 -33.65 -7.11 -5.03
C ARG A 153 -32.15 -7.45 -5.02
N GLU A 154 -31.29 -6.66 -5.67
CA GLU A 154 -29.84 -6.90 -5.74
C GLU A 154 -29.00 -6.15 -4.70
N LYS A 155 -29.58 -5.32 -3.82
CA LYS A 155 -28.85 -4.80 -2.64
C LYS A 155 -28.36 -5.91 -1.69
N ASN A 156 -28.87 -7.14 -1.84
CA ASN A 156 -28.52 -8.32 -1.04
C ASN A 156 -27.71 -9.41 -1.77
N LYS A 157 -27.27 -9.21 -3.02
CA LYS A 157 -26.25 -10.10 -3.63
C LYS A 157 -24.86 -9.57 -3.27
N SER A 158 -24.49 -9.82 -2.01
CA SER A 158 -23.19 -9.64 -1.38
C SER A 158 -22.02 -9.34 -2.32
N ASN A 159 -21.25 -8.29 -1.97
CA ASN A 159 -19.87 -7.98 -2.34
C ASN A 159 -18.92 -9.17 -2.13
N ASN A 160 -19.15 -10.27 -2.85
CA ASN A 160 -18.36 -11.47 -2.73
C ASN A 160 -17.05 -11.22 -3.47
N PHE A 161 -15.95 -11.11 -2.73
CA PHE A 161 -14.58 -11.18 -3.25
C PHE A 161 -14.39 -12.34 -4.23
N PHE A 162 -15.17 -13.42 -4.08
CA PHE A 162 -15.20 -14.53 -5.03
C PHE A 162 -15.53 -14.11 -6.48
N ARG A 163 -16.23 -12.98 -6.69
CA ARG A 163 -16.45 -12.41 -8.04
C ARG A 163 -15.14 -12.07 -8.74
N VAL A 164 -14.09 -11.68 -8.02
CA VAL A 164 -12.77 -11.36 -8.59
C VAL A 164 -12.19 -12.53 -9.40
N PHE A 165 -12.49 -13.78 -9.02
CA PHE A 165 -12.04 -14.96 -9.75
C PHE A 165 -12.75 -15.17 -11.09
N PHE A 166 -13.91 -14.54 -11.31
CA PHE A 166 -14.64 -14.64 -12.58
C PHE A 166 -14.17 -13.63 -13.63
N TYR A 167 -13.43 -12.60 -13.23
CA TYR A 167 -12.89 -11.57 -14.12
C TYR A 167 -11.42 -11.85 -14.43
N PRO A 168 -11.07 -12.21 -15.69
CA PRO A 168 -9.74 -12.71 -16.03
C PRO A 168 -8.61 -11.67 -15.85
N ASN A 169 -8.82 -10.39 -16.18
CA ASN A 169 -7.78 -9.36 -15.98
C ASN A 169 -7.60 -9.06 -14.49
N MET A 170 -8.68 -9.02 -13.72
CA MET A 170 -8.62 -8.84 -12.27
C MET A 170 -7.97 -10.02 -11.54
N LEU A 171 -8.27 -11.24 -11.94
CA LEU A 171 -7.61 -12.44 -11.41
C LEU A 171 -6.11 -12.42 -11.74
N LYS A 172 -5.75 -12.05 -12.97
CA LYS A 172 -4.35 -11.91 -13.39
C LYS A 172 -3.60 -10.89 -12.53
N LYS A 173 -4.18 -9.70 -12.31
CA LYS A 173 -3.63 -8.67 -11.40
C LYS A 173 -3.47 -9.20 -9.98
N LEU A 174 -4.50 -9.87 -9.44
CA LEU A 174 -4.46 -10.48 -8.10
C LEU A 174 -3.33 -11.51 -7.98
N CYS A 175 -3.19 -12.41 -8.95
CA CYS A 175 -2.12 -13.41 -8.97
C CYS A 175 -0.73 -12.76 -9.02
N ILE A 176 -0.52 -11.74 -9.86
CA ILE A 176 0.78 -11.06 -9.95
C ILE A 176 1.11 -10.36 -8.64
N PHE A 177 0.15 -9.65 -8.04
CA PHE A 177 0.33 -9.02 -6.73
C PHE A 177 0.56 -10.03 -5.60
N SER A 178 -0.09 -11.20 -5.69
CA SER A 178 0.09 -12.32 -4.76
C SER A 178 1.48 -12.95 -4.83
N VAL A 179 2.20 -12.82 -5.94
CA VAL A 179 3.61 -13.26 -6.04
C VAL A 179 4.57 -12.11 -5.72
N ARG A 180 4.25 -10.90 -6.20
CA ARG A 180 5.09 -9.71 -6.04
C ARG A 180 5.27 -9.35 -4.56
N PHE A 181 4.18 -9.27 -3.81
CA PHE A 181 4.21 -8.74 -2.45
C PHE A 181 4.94 -9.64 -1.44
N PRO A 182 4.71 -10.97 -1.44
CA PRO A 182 5.55 -11.88 -0.67
C PRO A 182 7.03 -11.80 -1.03
N SER A 183 7.38 -11.65 -2.31
CA SER A 183 8.77 -11.49 -2.75
C SER A 183 9.42 -10.22 -2.20
N VAL A 184 8.70 -9.09 -2.16
CA VAL A 184 9.24 -7.87 -1.53
C VAL A 184 9.38 -8.08 -0.02
N ALA A 185 8.37 -8.66 0.64
CA ALA A 185 8.37 -8.85 2.09
C ALA A 185 9.46 -9.80 2.58
N ILE A 186 9.64 -10.95 1.91
CA ILE A 186 10.65 -11.94 2.30
C ILE A 186 12.06 -11.36 2.23
N CYS A 187 12.32 -10.51 1.24
CA CYS A 187 13.58 -9.80 1.06
C CYS A 187 13.75 -8.67 2.09
N TYR A 188 12.69 -7.89 2.33
CA TYR A 188 12.67 -6.85 3.36
C TYR A 188 12.98 -7.42 4.76
N TYR A 189 12.29 -8.49 5.15
CA TYR A 189 12.55 -9.18 6.41
C TYR A 189 13.90 -9.91 6.39
N GLY A 190 14.32 -10.44 5.24
CA GLY A 190 15.63 -11.10 5.08
C GLY A 190 16.79 -10.20 5.40
N LEU A 191 16.78 -8.98 4.84
CA LEU A 191 17.76 -7.96 5.16
C LEU A 191 17.64 -7.52 6.62
N SER A 192 16.42 -7.30 7.13
CA SER A 192 16.21 -6.79 8.50
C SER A 192 16.62 -7.79 9.58
N VAL A 193 16.43 -9.09 9.36
CA VAL A 193 16.78 -10.16 10.30
C VAL A 193 18.27 -10.53 10.21
N SER A 194 18.94 -10.19 9.10
CA SER A 194 20.39 -10.35 8.92
C SER A 194 21.17 -9.26 9.68
N ALA A 195 20.87 -9.09 10.96
CA ALA A 195 21.30 -7.98 11.81
C ALA A 195 22.77 -8.02 12.23
N ASN A 196 23.58 -8.96 11.73
CA ASN A 196 25.02 -9.08 12.05
C ASN A 196 25.93 -8.45 10.98
N VAL A 197 25.41 -7.49 10.21
CA VAL A 197 26.08 -6.99 9.01
C VAL A 197 26.66 -5.57 9.20
N ALA A 198 26.07 -4.73 10.05
CA ALA A 198 26.46 -3.32 10.16
C ALA A 198 27.34 -2.98 11.38
N SER A 199 27.13 -3.59 12.55
CA SER A 199 27.94 -3.35 13.76
C SER A 199 27.82 -4.49 14.76
N ASP A 200 28.75 -4.58 15.72
CA ASP A 200 28.67 -5.57 16.80
C ASP A 200 27.55 -5.26 17.81
N ASP A 201 27.04 -4.02 17.82
CA ASP A 201 25.93 -3.59 18.69
C ASP A 201 24.57 -3.72 17.99
N ILE A 202 23.72 -4.58 18.56
CA ILE A 202 22.37 -4.86 18.07
C ILE A 202 21.51 -3.59 18.06
N PHE A 203 21.66 -2.68 19.04
CA PHE A 203 20.83 -1.47 19.13
C PHE A 203 21.17 -0.48 18.02
N LEU A 204 22.46 -0.29 17.73
CA LEU A 204 22.90 0.57 16.64
C LEU A 204 22.44 0.01 15.28
N ASN A 205 22.51 -1.31 15.09
CA ASN A 205 22.00 -1.92 13.86
C ASN A 205 20.52 -1.65 13.64
N VAL A 206 19.69 -1.82 14.67
CA VAL A 206 18.25 -1.53 14.59
C VAL A 206 18.01 -0.04 14.31
N PHE A 207 18.78 0.85 14.93
CA PHE A 207 18.69 2.29 14.67
C PHE A 207 19.03 2.64 13.22
N PHE A 208 20.12 2.10 12.67
CA PHE A 208 20.51 2.32 11.27
C PHE A 208 19.49 1.73 10.28
N MET A 209 18.87 0.58 10.61
CA MET A 209 17.78 0.01 9.82
C MET A 209 16.57 0.95 9.79
N GLY A 210 16.19 1.51 10.94
CA GLY A 210 15.11 2.51 11.02
C GLY A 210 15.45 3.79 10.27
N LEU A 211 16.70 4.26 10.35
CA LEU A 211 17.16 5.42 9.60
C LEU A 211 17.13 5.18 8.08
N ALA A 212 17.54 4.00 7.62
CA ALA A 212 17.43 3.61 6.21
C ALA A 212 15.97 3.64 5.73
N GLU A 213 15.02 3.21 6.56
CA GLU A 213 13.59 3.30 6.23
C GLU A 213 13.07 4.73 6.19
N LEU A 214 13.56 5.58 7.09
CA LEU A 214 13.22 7.01 7.08
C LEU A 214 13.70 7.68 5.78
N LEU A 215 14.91 7.34 5.30
CA LEU A 215 15.45 7.85 4.03
C LEU A 215 14.75 7.26 2.80
N ALA A 216 14.25 6.03 2.90
CA ALA A 216 13.51 5.39 1.82
C ALA A 216 12.19 6.09 1.50
N CYS A 217 11.54 6.74 2.48
CA CYS A 217 10.27 7.43 2.27
C CYS A 217 10.37 8.63 1.29
N PRO A 218 11.22 9.65 1.53
CA PRO A 218 11.39 10.76 0.58
C PRO A 218 12.03 10.30 -0.73
N PHE A 219 12.91 9.30 -0.71
CA PHE A 219 13.50 8.74 -1.91
C PHE A 219 12.44 8.03 -2.78
N GLY A 220 11.59 7.21 -2.17
CA GLY A 220 10.44 6.59 -2.82
C GLY A 220 9.53 7.63 -3.46
N TRP A 221 9.19 8.69 -2.72
CA TRP A 221 8.41 9.80 -3.26
C TRP A 221 9.08 10.45 -4.48
N LEU A 222 10.37 10.77 -4.41
CA LEU A 222 11.11 11.43 -5.49
C LEU A 222 11.07 10.59 -6.78
N VAL A 223 11.38 9.30 -6.67
CA VAL A 223 11.36 8.37 -7.80
C VAL A 223 9.94 8.23 -8.36
N GLY A 224 8.92 8.07 -7.50
CA GLY A 224 7.52 7.96 -7.95
C GLY A 224 6.93 9.26 -8.50
N ARG A 225 7.56 10.42 -8.23
CA ARG A 225 7.19 11.70 -8.84
C ARG A 225 7.71 11.79 -10.27
N PHE A 226 8.96 11.42 -10.52
CA PHE A 226 9.55 11.50 -11.85
C PHE A 226 9.17 10.32 -12.74
N LEU A 227 9.30 9.11 -12.20
CA LEU A 227 8.99 7.88 -12.91
C LEU A 227 7.53 7.49 -12.70
N ASN A 228 7.08 6.60 -13.56
CA ASN A 228 5.79 5.97 -13.46
C ASN A 228 5.77 4.83 -12.43
N ARG A 229 4.59 4.33 -12.03
CA ARG A 229 4.45 3.33 -10.95
C ARG A 229 5.20 2.04 -11.25
N ARG A 230 5.04 1.56 -12.48
CA ARG A 230 5.72 0.37 -12.99
C ARG A 230 7.22 0.57 -13.10
N ILE A 231 7.66 1.66 -13.73
CA ILE A 231 9.08 1.95 -13.94
C ILE A 231 9.79 2.16 -12.60
N SER A 232 9.15 2.83 -11.63
CA SER A 232 9.67 2.98 -10.27
C SER A 232 9.91 1.63 -9.59
N SER A 233 8.95 0.70 -9.70
CA SER A 233 9.09 -0.64 -9.11
C SER A 233 10.26 -1.42 -9.70
N VAL A 234 10.49 -1.30 -11.02
CA VAL A 234 11.59 -1.94 -11.73
C VAL A 234 12.93 -1.27 -11.43
N PHE A 235 12.92 0.06 -11.32
CA PHE A 235 14.09 0.83 -10.92
C PHE A 235 14.61 0.31 -9.57
N PHE A 236 13.76 0.22 -8.55
CA PHE A 236 14.20 -0.34 -7.26
C PHE A 236 14.68 -1.78 -7.35
N ASP A 237 14.08 -2.61 -8.21
CA ASP A 237 14.54 -3.98 -8.46
C ASP A 237 15.90 -4.05 -9.13
N ALA A 238 16.17 -3.16 -10.08
CA ALA A 238 17.44 -3.09 -10.77
C ALA A 238 18.59 -2.71 -9.83
N PHE A 239 18.32 -1.88 -8.81
CA PHE A 239 19.33 -1.50 -7.81
C PHE A 239 19.47 -2.52 -6.67
N ILE A 240 18.39 -3.19 -6.26
CA ILE A 240 18.47 -4.16 -5.16
C ILE A 240 19.19 -5.46 -5.56
N ILE A 241 18.97 -5.96 -6.77
CA ILE A 241 19.59 -7.21 -7.26
C ILE A 241 21.12 -7.19 -7.14
N PRO A 242 21.85 -6.18 -7.65
CA PRO A 242 23.30 -6.11 -7.47
C PRO A 242 23.68 -5.95 -5.99
N CYS A 243 22.93 -5.18 -5.19
CA CYS A 243 23.23 -5.05 -3.76
C CYS A 243 23.17 -6.41 -3.02
N LEU A 244 22.19 -7.25 -3.36
CA LEU A 244 22.01 -8.58 -2.77
C LEU A 244 23.06 -9.59 -3.24
N LEU A 245 23.54 -9.47 -4.48
CA LEU A 245 24.58 -10.35 -5.03
C LEU A 245 25.97 -9.97 -4.53
N PHE A 246 26.27 -8.66 -4.49
CA PHE A 246 27.58 -8.15 -4.08
C PHE A 246 27.75 -8.12 -2.57
N GLY A 247 26.69 -7.96 -1.78
CA GLY A 247 26.75 -7.92 -0.32
C GLY A 247 27.56 -9.08 0.29
N PRO A 248 27.20 -10.35 0.06
CA PRO A 248 27.95 -11.50 0.57
C PRO A 248 29.41 -11.55 0.10
N ILE A 249 29.68 -11.10 -1.13
CA ILE A 249 31.02 -11.12 -1.74
C ILE A 249 31.94 -10.07 -1.09
N LEU A 250 31.42 -8.88 -0.76
CA LEU A 250 32.22 -7.82 -0.13
C LEU A 250 32.46 -8.03 1.37
N ARG A 251 31.67 -8.89 2.02
CA ARG A 251 31.77 -9.19 3.46
C ARG A 251 33.21 -9.50 3.93
N PRO A 252 34.00 -10.38 3.28
CA PRO A 252 35.37 -10.67 3.70
C PRO A 252 36.40 -9.58 3.37
N TYR A 253 36.11 -8.67 2.44
CA TYR A 253 37.09 -7.67 1.98
C TYR A 253 37.01 -6.34 2.75
N SER A 254 35.81 -5.85 3.04
CA SER A 254 35.63 -4.58 3.75
C SER A 254 34.28 -4.50 4.44
N THR A 255 34.30 -4.36 5.76
CA THR A 255 33.09 -4.15 6.59
C THR A 255 32.36 -2.87 6.19
N THR A 256 33.10 -1.79 5.91
CA THR A 256 32.51 -0.50 5.53
C THR A 256 31.80 -0.57 4.18
N ALA A 257 32.42 -1.20 3.18
CA ALA A 257 31.80 -1.32 1.86
C ALA A 257 30.56 -2.23 1.89
N ASN A 258 30.62 -3.31 2.68
CA ASN A 258 29.47 -4.18 2.91
C ASN A 258 28.30 -3.43 3.57
N LEU A 259 28.59 -2.64 4.62
CA LEU A 259 27.60 -1.81 5.30
C LEU A 259 26.93 -0.81 4.36
N LEU A 260 27.70 -0.13 3.49
CA LEU A 260 27.15 0.82 2.53
C LEU A 260 26.22 0.14 1.53
N ILE A 261 26.63 -0.99 0.95
CA ILE A 261 25.79 -1.77 0.02
C ILE A 261 24.53 -2.27 0.72
N PHE A 262 24.65 -2.71 1.97
CA PHE A 262 23.53 -3.18 2.76
C PHE A 262 22.52 -2.06 3.03
N ILE A 263 22.97 -0.88 3.46
CA ILE A 263 22.10 0.29 3.70
C ILE A 263 21.41 0.71 2.40
N ILE A 264 22.14 0.77 1.28
CA ILE A 264 21.56 1.07 -0.04
C ILE A 264 20.49 0.04 -0.37
N GLY A 265 20.78 -1.25 -0.26
CA GLY A 265 19.82 -2.33 -0.48
C GLY A 265 18.57 -2.21 0.40
N LYS A 266 18.75 -1.84 1.67
CA LYS A 266 17.66 -1.63 2.63
C LYS A 266 16.81 -0.40 2.28
N ILE A 267 17.40 0.68 1.79
CA ILE A 267 16.65 1.85 1.29
C ILE A 267 15.83 1.45 0.06
N MET A 268 16.45 0.76 -0.90
CA MET A 268 15.79 0.35 -2.15
C MET A 268 14.63 -0.62 -1.92
N ILE A 269 14.82 -1.65 -1.06
CA ILE A 269 13.73 -2.60 -0.78
C ILE A 269 12.56 -1.95 -0.08
N THR A 270 12.81 -1.00 0.83
CA THR A 270 11.76 -0.29 1.57
C THR A 270 10.98 0.63 0.63
N ALA A 271 11.67 1.35 -0.26
CA ALA A 271 11.02 2.15 -1.29
C ALA A 271 10.19 1.30 -2.27
N ALA A 272 10.71 0.12 -2.67
CA ALA A 272 9.98 -0.85 -3.49
C ALA A 272 8.72 -1.38 -2.78
N TYR A 273 8.80 -1.60 -1.46
CA TYR A 273 7.70 -2.04 -0.64
C TYR A 273 6.58 -1.01 -0.59
N ASN A 274 6.92 0.26 -0.28
CA ASN A 274 5.96 1.36 -0.25
C ASN A 274 5.29 1.56 -1.62
N MET A 275 6.06 1.53 -2.71
CA MET A 275 5.48 1.63 -4.06
C MET A 275 4.57 0.48 -4.41
N THR A 276 4.90 -0.75 -4.00
CA THR A 276 4.04 -1.91 -4.26
C THR A 276 2.70 -1.76 -3.53
N VAL A 277 2.69 -1.26 -2.29
CA VAL A 277 1.45 -0.99 -1.55
C VAL A 277 0.60 0.08 -2.24
N ILE A 278 1.20 1.18 -2.70
CA ILE A 278 0.50 2.23 -3.45
C ILE A 278 -0.09 1.66 -4.74
N HIS A 279 0.70 0.91 -5.52
CA HIS A 279 0.24 0.32 -6.77
C HIS A 279 -0.92 -0.66 -6.57
N MET A 280 -0.91 -1.45 -5.49
CA MET A 280 -2.06 -2.30 -5.14
C MET A 280 -3.31 -1.49 -4.82
N CYS A 281 -3.18 -0.44 -4.02
CA CYS A 281 -4.31 0.40 -3.65
C CYS A 281 -4.95 1.09 -4.87
N GLU A 282 -4.12 1.50 -5.84
CA GLU A 282 -4.57 2.12 -7.09
C GLU A 282 -5.22 1.10 -8.06
N VAL A 283 -4.75 -0.16 -8.09
CA VAL A 283 -5.27 -1.19 -9.02
C VAL A 283 -6.51 -1.92 -8.50
N PHE A 284 -6.59 -2.21 -7.19
CA PHE A 284 -7.77 -2.90 -6.66
C PHE A 284 -8.95 -1.93 -6.51
N PRO A 285 -10.17 -2.30 -6.99
CA PRO A 285 -11.34 -1.46 -6.88
C PRO A 285 -11.87 -1.41 -5.45
N THR A 286 -12.44 -0.27 -5.06
CA THR A 286 -12.87 0.04 -3.69
C THR A 286 -13.65 -1.08 -2.96
N PRO A 287 -14.67 -1.75 -3.56
CA PRO A 287 -15.44 -2.77 -2.85
C PRO A 287 -14.65 -4.04 -2.48
N VAL A 288 -13.59 -4.39 -3.24
CA VAL A 288 -12.78 -5.59 -2.99
C VAL A 288 -11.33 -5.28 -2.63
N ARG A 289 -10.94 -4.00 -2.59
CA ARG A 289 -9.57 -3.53 -2.27
C ARG A 289 -9.08 -4.06 -0.94
N ALA A 290 -9.85 -3.87 0.13
CA ALA A 290 -9.46 -4.34 1.46
C ALA A 290 -9.25 -5.86 1.47
N MET A 291 -10.16 -6.63 0.87
CA MET A 291 -10.08 -8.09 0.87
C MET A 291 -8.95 -8.62 -0.04
N GLY A 292 -8.70 -7.98 -1.19
CA GLY A 292 -7.56 -8.28 -2.06
C GLY A 292 -6.22 -8.00 -1.38
N LEU A 293 -6.10 -6.85 -0.71
CA LEU A 293 -4.92 -6.51 0.08
C LEU A 293 -4.71 -7.46 1.24
N PHE A 294 -5.76 -7.81 2.00
CA PHE A 294 -5.63 -8.77 3.10
C PHE A 294 -5.25 -10.17 2.61
N THR A 295 -5.73 -10.58 1.44
CA THR A 295 -5.36 -11.86 0.83
C THR A 295 -3.87 -11.87 0.44
N THR A 296 -3.39 -10.82 -0.23
CA THR A 296 -1.96 -10.71 -0.62
C THR A 296 -1.05 -10.55 0.61
N LEU A 297 -1.50 -9.82 1.64
CA LEU A 297 -0.83 -9.68 2.93
C LEU A 297 -0.72 -11.02 3.67
N ALA A 298 -1.81 -11.79 3.73
CA ALA A 298 -1.81 -13.09 4.40
C ALA A 298 -0.82 -14.06 3.75
N LEU A 299 -0.80 -14.12 2.42
CA LEU A 299 0.22 -14.87 1.67
C LEU A 299 1.63 -14.38 2.03
N SER A 300 1.83 -13.06 2.01
CA SER A 300 3.12 -12.44 2.30
C SER A 300 3.63 -12.73 3.71
N CYS A 301 2.76 -12.71 4.72
CA CYS A 301 3.11 -13.12 6.08
C CYS A 301 3.51 -14.60 6.15
N GLY A 302 2.80 -15.49 5.46
CA GLY A 302 3.14 -16.90 5.37
C GLY A 302 4.52 -17.13 4.75
N PHE A 303 4.80 -16.49 3.61
CA PHE A 303 6.09 -16.58 2.94
C PHE A 303 7.23 -15.92 3.74
N SER A 304 6.98 -14.78 4.39
CA SER A 304 7.97 -14.09 5.23
C SER A 304 8.42 -14.94 6.43
N GLY A 305 7.60 -15.89 6.88
CA GLY A 305 8.00 -16.88 7.88
C GLY A 305 9.16 -17.78 7.43
N PHE A 306 9.38 -17.94 6.13
CA PHE A 306 10.48 -18.73 5.58
C PHE A 306 11.82 -17.97 5.51
N THR A 307 11.79 -16.64 5.70
CA THR A 307 12.99 -15.78 5.71
C THR A 307 14.18 -16.34 6.53
N PRO A 308 14.03 -16.73 7.82
CA PRO A 308 15.15 -17.25 8.60
C PRO A 308 15.73 -18.56 8.03
N PHE A 309 14.94 -19.38 7.34
CA PHE A 309 15.42 -20.58 6.67
C PHE A 309 16.26 -20.23 5.44
N ILE A 310 15.84 -19.22 4.67
CA ILE A 310 16.62 -18.71 3.53
C ILE A 310 17.94 -18.11 4.02
N ASN A 311 17.91 -17.29 5.07
CA ASN A 311 19.13 -16.74 5.67
C ASN A 311 20.01 -17.85 6.28
N GLY A 312 19.43 -18.94 6.78
CA GLY A 312 20.15 -20.10 7.29
C GLY A 312 21.00 -20.82 6.23
N LEU A 313 20.70 -20.64 4.94
CA LEU A 313 21.50 -21.17 3.83
C LEU A 313 22.91 -20.59 3.78
N ASP A 314 23.13 -19.41 4.40
CA ASP A 314 24.45 -18.78 4.56
C ASP A 314 25.48 -19.75 5.19
N ARG A 315 25.03 -20.65 6.08
CA ARG A 315 25.88 -21.65 6.73
C ARG A 315 26.51 -22.66 5.76
N ARG A 316 25.85 -22.94 4.64
CA ARG A 316 26.35 -23.90 3.64
C ARG A 316 27.05 -23.19 2.49
N TYR A 317 26.43 -22.11 1.99
CA TYR A 317 26.98 -21.30 0.91
C TYR A 317 26.61 -19.83 1.14
N PHE A 318 27.62 -19.00 1.38
CA PHE A 318 27.43 -17.60 1.76
C PHE A 318 26.69 -16.74 0.69
N CYS A 319 26.82 -17.07 -0.59
CA CYS A 319 26.12 -16.37 -1.67
C CYS A 319 24.66 -16.81 -1.88
N LEU A 320 24.23 -17.95 -1.31
CA LEU A 320 22.97 -18.58 -1.68
C LEU A 320 21.73 -17.76 -1.29
N PRO A 321 21.64 -17.15 -0.08
CA PRO A 321 20.51 -16.28 0.27
C PRO A 321 20.36 -15.11 -0.70
N GLY A 322 21.49 -14.48 -1.08
CA GLY A 322 21.51 -13.37 -2.05
C GLY A 322 20.99 -13.78 -3.43
N ILE A 323 21.38 -14.95 -3.94
CA ILE A 323 20.89 -15.48 -5.22
C ILE A 323 19.39 -15.77 -5.16
N VAL A 324 18.89 -16.37 -4.08
CA VAL A 324 17.45 -16.65 -3.91
C VAL A 324 16.65 -15.35 -3.90
N TYR A 325 17.06 -14.34 -3.12
CA TYR A 325 16.37 -13.06 -3.12
C TYR A 325 16.44 -12.37 -4.48
N SER A 326 17.61 -12.31 -5.11
CA SER A 326 17.79 -11.67 -6.42
C SER A 326 16.97 -12.32 -7.54
N THR A 327 16.91 -13.65 -7.59
CA THR A 327 16.09 -14.36 -8.58
C THR A 327 14.60 -14.09 -8.38
N MET A 328 14.11 -14.09 -7.13
CA MET A 328 12.73 -13.70 -6.82
C MET A 328 12.43 -12.25 -7.19
N ARG A 329 13.38 -11.32 -7.00
CA ARG A 329 13.23 -9.92 -7.42
C ARG A 329 13.17 -9.79 -8.93
N LEU A 330 14.07 -10.46 -9.65
CA LEU A 330 14.10 -10.43 -11.12
C LEU A 330 12.81 -10.96 -11.74
N LEU A 331 12.35 -12.14 -11.30
CA LEU A 331 11.11 -12.75 -11.79
C LEU A 331 9.90 -11.85 -11.55
N THR A 332 9.77 -11.29 -10.34
CA THR A 332 8.64 -10.41 -10.02
C THR A 332 8.73 -9.05 -10.71
N GLY A 333 9.93 -8.51 -10.93
CA GLY A 333 10.13 -7.31 -11.73
C GLY A 333 9.68 -7.49 -13.18
N ILE A 334 10.05 -8.62 -13.81
CA ILE A 334 9.61 -8.97 -15.16
C ILE A 334 8.07 -9.08 -15.24
N LEU A 335 7.44 -9.76 -14.27
CA LEU A 335 5.97 -9.88 -14.23
C LEU A 335 5.27 -8.53 -14.12
N VAL A 336 5.79 -7.62 -13.29
CA VAL A 336 5.25 -6.24 -13.15
C VAL A 336 5.39 -5.48 -14.47
N VAL A 337 6.51 -5.63 -15.16
CA VAL A 337 6.72 -5.00 -16.48
C VAL A 337 5.74 -5.55 -17.50
N LEU A 338 5.57 -6.86 -17.57
CA LEU A 338 4.79 -7.44 -18.65
C LEU A 338 3.29 -7.18 -18.52
N TYR A 339 2.77 -7.17 -17.30
CA TYR A 339 1.33 -7.32 -17.10
C TYR A 339 0.62 -6.23 -16.31
N LEU A 340 1.33 -5.41 -15.50
CA LEU A 340 0.66 -4.36 -14.73
C LEU A 340 0.53 -3.08 -15.57
N PRO A 341 -0.66 -2.44 -15.54
CA PRO A 341 -0.86 -1.14 -16.15
C PRO A 341 -0.15 -0.05 -15.34
N ASP A 342 0.15 1.05 -16.03
CA ASP A 342 0.51 2.27 -15.34
C ASP A 342 -0.69 2.87 -14.63
N THR A 343 -0.48 3.38 -13.42
CA THR A 343 -1.58 3.91 -12.58
C THR A 343 -1.31 5.35 -12.16
N LYS A 344 -0.18 5.92 -12.59
CA LYS A 344 0.14 7.31 -12.31
C LYS A 344 -0.91 8.22 -12.97
N TYR A 345 -1.56 9.05 -12.15
CA TYR A 345 -2.68 9.93 -12.52
C TYR A 345 -4.00 9.23 -12.92
N CYS A 346 -4.07 7.90 -12.87
CA CYS A 346 -5.32 7.20 -13.13
C CYS A 346 -6.31 7.38 -11.96
N PRO A 347 -7.58 7.74 -12.21
CA PRO A 347 -8.62 7.67 -11.19
C PRO A 347 -8.84 6.21 -10.78
N MET A 348 -9.24 5.98 -9.52
CA MET A 348 -9.42 4.62 -9.01
C MET A 348 -10.74 4.03 -9.50
N ALA A 349 -10.72 2.75 -9.88
CA ALA A 349 -11.93 2.03 -10.24
C ALA A 349 -12.91 1.94 -9.06
N GLN A 350 -14.18 2.25 -9.31
CA GLN A 350 -15.25 2.20 -8.32
C GLN A 350 -15.94 0.82 -8.31
N THR A 351 -16.02 0.16 -9.47
CA THR A 351 -16.59 -1.18 -9.61
C THR A 351 -15.60 -2.22 -10.15
N LEU A 352 -15.99 -3.49 -10.05
CA LEU A 352 -15.15 -4.60 -10.52
C LEU A 352 -15.12 -4.67 -12.06
N GLU A 353 -16.24 -4.34 -12.70
CA GLU A 353 -16.40 -4.28 -14.15
C GLU A 353 -15.51 -3.19 -14.75
N GLN A 354 -15.45 -2.02 -14.12
CA GLN A 354 -14.53 -0.94 -14.50
C GLN A 354 -13.07 -1.37 -14.30
N ALA A 355 -12.74 -2.04 -13.19
CA ALA A 355 -11.38 -2.49 -12.96
C ALA A 355 -10.89 -3.54 -13.99
N GLU A 356 -11.80 -4.23 -14.66
CA GLU A 356 -11.49 -5.20 -15.72
C GLU A 356 -11.04 -4.53 -17.03
N SER A 357 -11.60 -3.36 -17.38
CA SER A 357 -11.24 -2.63 -18.60
C SER A 357 -9.89 -1.91 -18.51
N LEU A 358 -9.38 -1.70 -17.29
CA LEU A 358 -8.03 -1.19 -17.08
C LEU A 358 -6.99 -2.29 -17.34
N TYR A 359 -6.38 -2.31 -18.52
CA TYR A 359 -5.25 -3.18 -18.83
C TYR A 359 -4.09 -2.37 -19.41
N ARG A 360 -2.91 -3.00 -19.46
CA ARG A 360 -1.69 -2.36 -19.95
C ARG A 360 -1.88 -1.89 -21.40
N GLY A 361 -1.54 -0.62 -21.67
CA GLY A 361 -1.67 0.01 -22.98
C GLY A 361 -3.00 0.74 -23.18
N ASN A 362 -3.93 0.65 -22.21
CA ASN A 362 -5.23 1.33 -22.26
C ASN A 362 -5.37 2.43 -21.20
N GLU A 363 -4.26 2.92 -20.65
CA GLU A 363 -4.26 3.86 -19.54
C GLU A 363 -4.81 5.24 -19.93
N GLU A 364 -4.56 5.71 -21.15
CA GLU A 364 -5.03 7.01 -21.64
C GLU A 364 -6.54 7.00 -21.90
N GLU A 365 -7.07 5.96 -22.59
CA GLU A 365 -8.51 5.81 -22.79
C GLU A 365 -9.26 5.63 -21.47
N TRP A 366 -8.63 4.97 -20.47
CA TRP A 366 -9.18 4.86 -19.13
C TRP A 366 -9.33 6.22 -18.45
N ILE A 367 -8.29 7.06 -18.55
CA ILE A 367 -8.31 8.42 -17.99
C ILE A 367 -9.43 9.23 -18.68
N GLU A 368 -9.55 9.13 -20.00
CA GLU A 368 -10.61 9.82 -20.75
C GLU A 368 -12.02 9.33 -20.38
N MET A 369 -12.22 8.00 -20.30
CA MET A 369 -13.50 7.39 -19.91
C MET A 369 -13.94 7.83 -18.51
N MET A 370 -12.99 7.95 -17.58
CA MET A 370 -13.28 8.29 -16.18
C MET A 370 -13.40 9.81 -15.95
N LEU A 371 -12.71 10.65 -16.73
CA LEU A 371 -12.78 12.11 -16.63
C LEU A 371 -13.91 12.72 -17.47
N LYS A 372 -14.33 12.07 -18.56
CA LYS A 372 -15.37 12.54 -19.47
C LYS A 372 -16.36 11.42 -19.80
N PRO A 373 -17.23 11.03 -18.86
CA PRO A 373 -18.25 10.01 -19.12
C PRO A 373 -19.21 10.39 -20.28
N GLU A 374 -19.33 11.67 -20.62
CA GLU A 374 -20.25 12.17 -21.65
C GLU A 374 -19.68 12.14 -23.09
N MET A 375 -18.35 12.11 -23.28
CA MET A 375 -17.78 12.09 -24.64
C MET A 375 -17.85 10.71 -25.32
N VAL A 376 -17.97 9.64 -24.55
CA VAL A 376 -18.04 8.27 -25.09
C VAL A 376 -19.40 8.00 -25.71
N GLU A 377 -20.50 8.48 -25.11
CA GLU A 377 -21.84 8.42 -25.72
C GLU A 377 -21.91 9.23 -27.02
N THR A 378 -21.28 10.42 -27.08
CA THR A 378 -21.24 11.19 -28.33
C THR A 378 -20.43 10.52 -29.42
N SER A 379 -19.46 9.65 -29.14
CA SER A 379 -18.71 8.93 -30.20
C SER A 379 -19.51 7.80 -30.86
N ILE A 380 -20.57 7.33 -30.18
CA ILE A 380 -21.52 6.35 -30.72
C ILE A 380 -22.66 7.06 -31.46
N ASP A 381 -23.02 8.28 -31.05
CA ASP A 381 -24.09 9.09 -31.65
C ASP A 381 -23.62 10.17 -32.66
N SER A 382 -22.30 10.36 -32.86
CA SER A 382 -21.75 11.40 -33.76
C SER A 382 -21.79 11.07 -35.26
N ASP A 383 -22.83 10.36 -35.71
CA ASP A 383 -23.32 10.45 -37.10
C ASP A 383 -24.33 11.61 -37.28
N SER A 384 -24.58 12.40 -36.24
CA SER A 384 -25.35 13.65 -36.36
C SER A 384 -24.60 14.83 -35.73
N GLY A 385 -24.12 15.74 -36.59
CA GLY A 385 -23.26 16.84 -36.17
C GLY A 385 -24.00 17.93 -35.39
N LEU A 386 -23.34 18.47 -34.35
CA LEU A 386 -23.31 19.91 -34.02
C LEU A 386 -22.40 20.22 -32.80
N SER A 387 -21.41 21.09 -33.06
CA SER A 387 -20.85 22.20 -32.26
C SER A 387 -20.66 22.14 -30.72
N LYS A 388 -19.37 22.19 -30.33
CA LYS A 388 -18.68 22.88 -29.20
C LYS A 388 -19.51 23.57 -28.09
N ALA A 389 -19.10 23.30 -26.84
CA ALA A 389 -18.96 24.30 -25.77
C ALA A 389 -17.79 23.93 -24.83
N SER A 390 -16.99 24.93 -24.45
CA SER A 390 -15.94 24.89 -23.44
C SER A 390 -16.52 25.25 -22.06
N ASN A 391 -16.03 24.64 -20.97
CA ASN A 391 -15.43 25.37 -19.84
C ASN A 391 -15.01 24.43 -18.69
N ASP A 392 -14.07 24.96 -17.91
CA ASP A 392 -13.33 24.39 -16.79
C ASP A 392 -14.19 23.73 -15.69
N ASP A 393 -14.23 22.39 -15.65
CA ASP A 393 -14.82 21.61 -14.53
C ASP A 393 -13.90 20.50 -13.99
N ASN A 394 -12.59 20.68 -14.17
CA ASN A 394 -11.57 19.71 -13.76
C ASN A 394 -11.39 19.57 -12.23
N GLY A 395 -12.12 20.35 -11.42
CA GLY A 395 -11.98 20.36 -9.96
C GLY A 395 -12.72 19.24 -9.25
N VAL A 396 -13.96 18.95 -9.65
CA VAL A 396 -14.87 18.04 -8.90
C VAL A 396 -14.48 16.58 -9.11
N ILE A 397 -14.07 16.22 -10.34
CA ILE A 397 -13.75 14.85 -10.71
C ILE A 397 -12.40 14.40 -10.13
N ASN A 398 -11.45 15.32 -9.89
CA ASN A 398 -10.17 14.99 -9.26
C ASN A 398 -10.30 14.53 -7.79
N TYR A 399 -11.45 14.76 -7.16
CA TYR A 399 -11.75 14.29 -5.80
C TYR A 399 -12.51 12.95 -5.76
N LEU A 400 -13.14 12.52 -6.85
CA LEU A 400 -13.81 11.22 -6.98
C LEU A 400 -12.87 10.18 -7.60
#